data_AF-A0A0K8SEJ8-F1
#
_entry.id   AF-A0A0K8SEJ8-F1
#
_cell.length_a   1.000
_cell.length_b   1.000
_cell.length_c   1.000
_cell.angle_alpha   90.00
_cell.angle_beta   90.00
_cell.angle_gamma   90.00
#
_symmetry.space_group_name_H-M   'P 1'
#
loop_
_entity.id
_entity.type
_entity.pdbx_description
1 polymer ?
#
loop_
_entity_poly.entity_id
_entity_poly.type
_entity_poly.pdbx_seq_one_letter_code
_entity_poly.pdbx_strand_id
1 'polypeptide(L)'
;TPVTQELVSVYGNGGWVPLTTDKNQWLEFDFLGPRTLTGLMIVGSGSGIGGEFDQPSWVKTFTISYSHNGKEWNSIVDKDGQLEKFKAIRDSSSIVTVM
;
A
#
# COMPACT_ATOMS: atom_id res chain seq x y z
N THR A 1 14.16 1.91 -24.95
CA THR A 1 12.88 2.64 -24.74
C THR A 1 12.69 2.76 -23.24
N PRO A 2 12.37 3.94 -22.68
CA PRO A 2 12.12 4.02 -21.25
C PRO A 2 10.86 3.21 -20.97
N VAL A 3 10.95 2.28 -20.02
CA VAL A 3 9.78 1.54 -19.54
C VAL A 3 8.93 2.55 -18.78
N THR A 4 7.87 3.06 -19.40
CA THR A 4 6.76 3.67 -18.67
C THR A 4 6.02 2.54 -17.97
N GLN A 5 6.51 2.14 -16.80
CA GLN A 5 5.74 1.27 -15.93
C GLN A 5 4.58 2.10 -15.38
N GLU A 6 3.41 1.95 -15.99
CA GLU A 6 2.16 2.60 -15.56
C GLU A 6 1.65 2.04 -14.21
N LEU A 7 2.17 0.88 -13.80
CA LEU A 7 1.86 0.23 -12.53
C LEU A 7 3.11 -0.44 -11.96
N VAL A 8 3.44 -0.13 -10.71
CA VAL A 8 4.42 -0.87 -9.90
C VAL A 8 3.65 -1.56 -8.78
N SER A 9 3.72 -2.88 -8.72
CA SER A 9 2.93 -3.68 -7.77
C SER A 9 3.76 -4.79 -7.14
N VAL A 10 3.53 -5.06 -5.86
CA VAL A 10 3.98 -6.29 -5.20
C VAL A 10 2.97 -7.39 -5.54
N TYR A 11 3.23 -8.18 -6.58
CA TYR A 11 2.37 -9.30 -6.99
C TYR A 11 3.06 -10.63 -6.66
N GLY A 12 2.51 -11.35 -5.68
CA GLY A 12 2.91 -12.71 -5.31
C GLY A 12 1.67 -13.56 -5.05
N ASN A 13 1.82 -14.88 -4.88
CA ASN A 13 0.73 -15.88 -4.77
C ASN A 13 -0.18 -15.72 -3.51
N GLY A 14 -0.18 -14.55 -2.88
CA GLY A 14 -0.95 -14.17 -1.70
C GLY A 14 -0.71 -12.72 -1.26
N GLY A 15 -0.26 -11.84 -2.16
CA GLY A 15 0.08 -10.45 -1.81
C GLY A 15 1.26 -10.32 -0.84
N TRP A 16 1.39 -9.16 -0.20
CA TRP A 16 2.35 -8.93 0.88
C TRP A 16 1.64 -9.02 2.23
N VAL A 17 2.25 -9.76 3.16
CA VAL A 17 1.81 -9.89 4.55
C VAL A 17 3.04 -9.71 5.44
N PRO A 18 3.01 -8.82 6.44
CA PRO A 18 4.13 -8.65 7.35
C PRO A 18 4.27 -9.87 8.26
N LEU A 19 5.49 -10.11 8.78
CA LEU A 19 5.73 -11.18 9.74
C LEU A 19 4.94 -10.97 11.04
N THR A 20 4.80 -9.72 11.48
CA THR A 20 4.00 -9.33 12.64
C THR A 20 2.88 -8.38 12.25
N THR A 21 1.69 -8.60 12.78
CA THR A 21 0.55 -7.70 12.57
C THR A 21 0.58 -6.58 13.63
N ASP A 22 1.32 -5.52 13.33
CA ASP A 22 1.36 -4.31 14.16
C ASP A 22 1.29 -3.03 13.31
N LYS A 23 1.35 -1.87 13.96
CA LYS A 23 1.19 -0.55 13.31
C LYS A 23 2.49 0.01 12.71
N ASN A 24 3.61 -0.71 12.82
CA ASN A 24 4.94 -0.25 12.43
C ASN A 24 5.47 -0.98 11.19
N GLN A 25 4.60 -1.69 10.46
CA GLN A 25 4.94 -2.38 9.22
C GLN A 25 4.78 -1.45 8.01
N TRP A 26 5.66 -1.59 7.03
CA TRP A 26 5.64 -0.75 5.83
C TRP A 26 6.11 -1.50 4.58
N LEU A 27 5.71 -0.97 3.42
CA LEU A 27 6.20 -1.31 2.10
C LEU A 27 6.84 -0.06 1.50
N GLU A 28 8.08 -0.19 1.03
CA GLU A 28 8.80 0.88 0.34
C GLU A 28 8.91 0.56 -1.14
N PHE A 29 8.71 1.60 -1.94
CA PHE A 29 8.92 1.57 -3.37
C PHE A 29 10.02 2.57 -3.71
N ASP A 30 11.20 2.07 -4.06
CA ASP A 30 12.28 2.90 -4.60
C ASP A 30 12.10 3.07 -6.11
N PHE A 31 11.80 4.30 -6.54
CA PHE A 31 11.58 4.64 -7.94
C PHE A 31 12.86 5.04 -8.69
N LEU A 32 14.02 4.98 -8.03
CA LEU A 32 15.35 5.32 -8.55
C LEU A 32 15.48 6.79 -9.03
N GLY A 33 14.52 7.64 -8.66
CA GLY A 33 14.48 9.06 -9.01
C GLY A 33 13.11 9.68 -8.72
N PRO A 34 12.97 11.01 -8.84
CA PRO A 34 11.71 11.70 -8.60
C PRO A 34 10.58 11.21 -9.52
N ARG A 35 9.40 10.96 -8.93
CA ARG A 35 8.17 10.57 -9.63
C ARG A 35 6.98 11.35 -9.10
N THR A 36 6.05 11.67 -9.99
CA THR A 36 4.72 12.14 -9.62
C THR A 36 3.80 10.93 -9.50
N LEU A 37 3.29 10.69 -8.30
CA LEU A 37 2.30 9.64 -8.02
C LEU A 37 0.93 10.30 -7.91
N THR A 38 -0.03 9.83 -8.70
CA THR A 38 -1.39 10.40 -8.76
C THR A 38 -2.44 9.49 -8.17
N GLY A 39 -2.07 8.26 -7.81
CA GLY A 39 -2.98 7.30 -7.20
C GLY A 39 -2.24 6.09 -6.65
N LEU A 40 -2.89 5.44 -5.70
CA LEU A 40 -2.47 4.15 -5.14
C LEU A 40 -3.66 3.18 -5.20
N MET A 41 -3.40 1.95 -5.66
CA MET A 41 -4.36 0.86 -5.62
C MET A 41 -3.96 -0.14 -4.55
N ILE A 42 -4.85 -0.39 -3.59
CA ILE A 42 -4.67 -1.41 -2.54
C ILE A 42 -5.68 -2.53 -2.76
N VAL A 43 -5.22 -3.77 -2.66
CA VAL A 43 -6.04 -4.99 -2.77
C VAL A 43 -5.72 -5.91 -1.60
N GLY A 44 -6.74 -6.61 -1.09
CA GLY A 44 -6.58 -7.64 -0.08
C GLY A 44 -6.01 -8.93 -0.67
N SER A 45 -5.81 -9.91 0.19
CA SER A 45 -5.37 -11.25 -0.16
C SER A 45 -6.32 -12.29 0.42
N GLY A 46 -6.27 -13.51 -0.12
CA GLY A 46 -7.14 -14.62 0.26
C GLY A 46 -8.43 -14.59 -0.55
N SER A 47 -8.70 -15.72 -1.19
CA SER A 47 -9.87 -15.98 -2.01
C SER A 47 -11.10 -16.38 -1.20
N GLY A 48 -10.93 -16.75 0.08
CA GLY A 48 -12.01 -17.11 0.99
C GLY A 48 -12.72 -18.42 0.62
N ILE A 49 -12.15 -19.20 -0.30
CA ILE A 49 -12.65 -20.48 -0.81
C ILE A 49 -12.10 -21.67 -0.01
N GLY A 50 -11.20 -21.43 0.94
CA GLY A 50 -10.84 -22.37 2.00
C GLY A 50 -9.54 -23.13 1.74
N GLY A 51 -8.69 -23.13 2.77
CA GLY A 51 -7.38 -23.76 2.86
C GLY A 51 -6.64 -23.21 4.08
N GLU A 52 -5.68 -23.94 4.66
CA GLU A 52 -4.97 -23.52 5.89
C GLU A 52 -4.28 -22.15 5.75
N PHE A 53 -3.97 -21.73 4.52
CA PHE A 53 -3.34 -20.45 4.18
C PHE A 53 -4.26 -19.48 3.41
N ASP A 54 -5.55 -19.77 3.25
CA ASP A 54 -6.52 -18.95 2.49
C ASP A 54 -7.44 -18.15 3.42
N GLN A 55 -6.87 -17.41 4.37
CA GLN A 55 -7.64 -16.52 5.24
C GLN A 55 -7.78 -15.13 4.60
N PRO A 56 -9.01 -14.66 4.28
CA PRO A 56 -9.24 -13.33 3.73
C PRO A 56 -8.65 -12.25 4.63
N SER A 57 -7.73 -11.47 4.08
CA SER A 57 -6.98 -10.46 4.81
C SER A 57 -6.91 -9.17 4.01
N TRP A 58 -7.10 -8.03 4.68
CA TRP A 58 -7.03 -6.72 4.05
C TRP A 58 -6.62 -5.64 5.03
N VAL A 59 -6.06 -4.56 4.49
CA VAL A 59 -5.75 -3.34 5.24
C VAL A 59 -6.99 -2.48 5.32
N LYS A 60 -7.38 -2.07 6.53
CA LYS A 60 -8.54 -1.18 6.75
C LYS A 60 -8.16 0.29 6.56
N THR A 61 -7.02 0.69 7.13
CA THR A 61 -6.50 2.05 7.08
C THR A 61 -4.99 2.03 7.01
N PHE A 62 -4.40 2.99 6.31
CA PHE A 62 -2.96 3.17 6.21
C PHE A 62 -2.60 4.66 6.13
N THR A 63 -1.31 4.94 6.28
CA THR A 63 -0.72 6.27 6.14
C THR A 63 0.34 6.22 5.06
N ILE A 64 0.61 7.34 4.40
CA ILE A 64 1.62 7.42 3.34
C ILE A 64 2.75 8.32 3.81
N SER A 65 3.98 7.84 3.63
CA SER A 65 5.20 8.62 3.80
C SER A 65 5.99 8.65 2.49
N TYR A 66 6.70 9.75 2.24
CA TYR A 66 7.53 9.93 1.04
C TYR A 66 8.88 10.56 1.39
N SER A 67 9.89 10.24 0.58
CA SER A 67 11.25 10.75 0.73
C SER A 67 11.90 11.02 -0.62
N HIS A 68 12.81 12.00 -0.66
CA HIS A 68 13.67 12.25 -1.81
C HIS A 68 15.06 11.61 -1.67
N ASN A 69 15.41 11.10 -0.48
CA ASN A 69 16.78 10.66 -0.16
C ASN A 69 16.83 9.34 0.63
N GLY A 70 15.68 8.71 0.92
CA GLY A 70 15.55 7.47 1.70
C GLY A 70 15.90 7.60 3.19
N LYS A 71 16.29 8.80 3.66
CA LYS A 71 16.72 9.06 5.04
C LYS A 71 15.71 9.89 5.81
N GLU A 72 15.20 10.93 5.18
CA GLU A 72 14.23 11.86 5.75
C GLU A 72 12.88 11.62 5.09
N TRP A 73 11.90 11.24 5.92
CA TRP A 73 10.57 10.87 5.47
C TRP A 73 9.55 11.91 5.92
N ASN A 74 8.70 12.31 5.00
CA ASN A 74 7.59 13.23 5.24
C ASN A 74 6.28 12.44 5.14
N SER A 75 5.32 12.73 6.02
CA SER A 75 3.99 12.12 5.98
C SER A 75 3.01 12.97 5.20
N ILE A 76 2.02 12.34 4.56
CA ILE A 76 0.84 13.06 4.07
C ILE A 76 -0.03 13.44 5.25
N VAL A 77 -0.46 14.70 5.28
CA VAL A 77 -1.31 15.28 6.32
C VAL A 77 -2.62 15.79 5.72
N ASP A 78 -3.66 15.82 6.54
CA ASP A 78 -4.97 16.36 6.19
C ASP A 78 -4.95 17.90 6.19
N LYS A 79 -6.13 18.50 5.94
CA LYS A 79 -6.30 19.97 5.89
C LYS A 79 -6.01 20.65 7.23
N ASP A 80 -6.09 19.92 8.33
CA ASP A 80 -5.85 20.40 9.70
C ASP A 80 -4.40 20.11 10.15
N GLY A 81 -3.57 19.56 9.26
CA GLY A 81 -2.18 19.20 9.52
C GLY A 81 -2.01 17.91 10.35
N GLN A 82 -3.08 17.13 10.54
CA GLN A 82 -3.01 15.84 11.20
C GLN A 82 -2.59 14.75 10.22
N LEU A 83 -2.01 13.67 10.73
CA LEU A 83 -1.62 12.52 9.90
C LEU A 83 -2.84 11.94 9.16
N GLU A 84 -2.82 12.01 7.83
CA GLU A 84 -3.92 11.55 6.98
C GLU A 84 -4.02 10.03 7.04
N LYS A 85 -5.20 9.51 7.38
CA LYS A 85 -5.50 8.08 7.47
C LYS A 85 -6.39 7.67 6.32
N PHE A 86 -5.75 7.18 5.27
CA PHE A 86 -6.44 6.69 4.09
C PHE A 86 -7.17 5.39 4.39
N LYS A 87 -8.42 5.31 3.94
CA LYS A 87 -9.21 4.07 4.00
C LYS A 87 -8.82 3.22 2.79
N ALA A 88 -8.31 2.02 3.05
CA ALA A 88 -7.96 1.04 2.02
C ALA A 88 -9.22 0.24 1.66
N ILE A 89 -9.51 -0.87 2.34
CA ILE A 89 -10.57 -1.80 1.90
C ILE A 89 -11.46 -2.26 3.06
N ARG A 90 -12.72 -2.63 2.75
CA ARG A 90 -13.68 -3.26 3.67
C ARG A 90 -13.76 -4.79 3.57
N ASP A 91 -13.21 -5.39 2.52
CA ASP A 91 -13.19 -6.82 2.21
C ASP A 91 -11.96 -7.18 1.35
N SER A 92 -11.69 -8.48 1.10
CA SER A 92 -10.48 -8.90 0.37
C SER A 92 -10.57 -8.76 -1.16
N SER A 93 -11.74 -8.47 -1.72
CA SER A 93 -12.01 -8.51 -3.17
C SER A 93 -12.10 -7.13 -3.83
N SER A 94 -12.25 -6.06 -3.05
CA SER A 94 -12.44 -4.71 -3.56
C SER A 94 -11.11 -4.00 -3.83
N ILE A 95 -11.01 -3.29 -4.96
CA ILE A 95 -9.89 -2.40 -5.28
C ILE A 95 -10.28 -0.98 -4.90
N VAL A 96 -9.44 -0.29 -4.12
CA VAL A 96 -9.64 1.13 -3.80
C VAL A 96 -8.50 1.95 -4.37
N THR A 97 -8.86 3.00 -5.10
CA THR A 97 -7.94 4.04 -5.56
C THR A 97 -7.99 5.20 -4.57
N VAL A 98 -6.83 5.59 -4.05
CA VAL A 98 -6.69 6.70 -3.11
C VAL A 98 -5.88 7.82 -3.76
N MET A 99 -6.32 9.08 -3.59
CA MET A 99 -5.72 10.31 -4.11
C MET A 99 -5.81 11.45 -3.09
#